data_AF-A0AAW6CY88-F1
#
_entry.id   AF-A0AAW6CY88-F1
#
_cell.length_a   1.000
_cell.length_b   1.000
_cell.length_c   1.000
_cell.angle_alpha   90.00
_cell.angle_beta   90.00
_cell.angle_gamma   90.00
#
_symmetry.space_group_name_H-M   'P 1'
#
loop_
_entity.id
_entity.type
_entity.pdbx_description
1 polymer ?
#
loop_
_entity_poly.entity_id
_entity_poly.type
_entity_poly.pdbx_seq_one_letter_code
_entity_poly.pdbx_strand_id
1 'polypeptide(L)'
;MSTTTIKKSGVCSFDFTELAIASKYAGYDIKKGIVITNANETNASLRRSFYMTEYSSSKPRVVVEWNPVIDGMAYVFKTDSENCIAYDGTGNVSETFIATVPIYNTKIYSDSSQAWIVKKSKSGGYILYTLNGENGVQPALCTTNGSNVITSTCTNEISAYYNWEFEKITNNTYCMINMYNNKWLYKKSNGRLGLTDDSSQRLIFTKVNSNYPSNWDGKYSGQTNTYKLNIIFNSQADYNSFASSAEAWNDISDKISVKAYPPNVTPTSGLNVFLSRKNLTTSGIEDVYYTTYGIFIPNSSLNNYLKTNNDIRKNLLEDWSSGVIFINQDNGSFNSLNFTRQKAVVMHEVGHALKLCHIDEKVAPRESAFTAMSIMRGQHSDINDTITLYDKLSLKKKWG
;
A
#
# COMPACT_ATOMS: atom_id res chain seq x y z
N MET A 1 -28.57 4.23 -33.42
CA MET A 1 -27.85 4.07 -32.13
C MET A 1 -27.98 2.61 -31.71
N SER A 2 -26.88 1.85 -31.68
CA SER A 2 -26.90 0.51 -31.09
C SER A 2 -26.79 0.66 -29.58
N THR A 3 -27.84 0.25 -28.85
CA THR A 3 -27.80 0.18 -27.39
C THR A 3 -27.36 -1.22 -26.99
N THR A 4 -26.13 -1.34 -26.48
CA THR A 4 -25.66 -2.60 -25.88
C THR A 4 -26.00 -2.60 -24.40
N THR A 5 -26.96 -3.45 -24.00
CA THR A 5 -27.34 -3.63 -22.60
C THR A 5 -26.41 -4.64 -21.93
N ILE A 6 -25.64 -4.21 -20.93
CA ILE A 6 -24.76 -5.09 -20.14
C ILE A 6 -25.57 -5.64 -18.95
N LYS A 7 -25.76 -6.96 -18.88
CA LYS A 7 -26.68 -7.61 -17.92
C LYS A 7 -26.01 -8.40 -16.77
N LYS A 8 -24.73 -8.20 -16.45
CA LYS A 8 -24.07 -8.93 -15.34
C LYS A 8 -23.12 -8.07 -14.51
N SER A 9 -23.10 -8.31 -13.20
CA SER A 9 -22.14 -7.75 -12.26
C SER A 9 -20.73 -8.32 -12.55
N GLY A 10 -19.80 -7.44 -12.89
CA GLY A 10 -18.40 -7.76 -13.16
C GLY A 10 -17.65 -6.57 -13.75
N VAL A 11 -16.32 -6.63 -13.75
CA VAL A 11 -15.47 -5.66 -14.48
C VAL A 11 -15.67 -5.90 -15.98
N CYS A 12 -16.07 -4.85 -16.70
CA CYS A 12 -16.16 -4.88 -18.15
C CYS A 12 -14.97 -4.08 -18.70
N SER A 13 -14.06 -4.77 -19.38
CA SER A 13 -12.97 -4.13 -20.11
C SER A 13 -13.49 -3.77 -21.51
N PHE A 14 -13.39 -2.48 -21.86
CA PHE A 14 -13.68 -2.01 -23.20
C PHE A 14 -12.37 -1.94 -23.98
N ASP A 15 -12.27 -2.69 -25.07
CA ASP A 15 -11.22 -2.52 -26.05
C ASP A 15 -11.60 -1.36 -26.97
N PHE A 16 -10.83 -0.27 -26.91
CA PHE A 16 -11.07 0.94 -27.71
C PHE A 16 -10.26 0.96 -29.01
N THR A 17 -9.62 -0.16 -29.40
CA THR A 17 -8.85 -0.23 -30.66
C THR A 17 -9.68 0.15 -31.89
N GLU A 18 -11.00 -0.05 -31.88
CA GLU A 18 -11.92 0.42 -32.93
C GLU A 18 -13.14 1.16 -32.37
N LEU A 19 -12.95 2.26 -31.62
CA LEU A 19 -14.06 3.18 -31.38
C LEU A 19 -14.28 4.11 -32.58
N ALA A 20 -15.03 3.63 -33.58
CA ALA A 20 -15.49 4.46 -34.69
C ALA A 20 -16.86 5.11 -34.37
N ILE A 21 -16.88 6.43 -34.14
CA ILE A 21 -18.14 7.19 -34.10
C ILE A 21 -18.59 7.41 -35.56
N ALA A 22 -19.36 6.48 -36.10
CA ALA A 22 -20.00 6.65 -37.40
C ALA A 22 -21.25 7.54 -37.23
N SER A 23 -21.11 8.86 -37.42
CA SER A 23 -22.25 9.76 -37.64
C SER A 23 -22.34 10.16 -39.11
N LYS A 24 -23.54 10.05 -39.69
CA LYS A 24 -23.88 10.58 -41.03
C LYS A 24 -23.90 12.11 -41.08
N TYR A 25 -23.85 12.78 -39.92
CA TYR A 25 -23.98 14.24 -39.78
C TYR A 25 -22.96 14.79 -38.78
N ALA A 26 -21.67 14.60 -39.11
CA ALA A 26 -20.51 14.92 -38.26
C ALA A 26 -20.42 16.37 -37.74
N GLY A 27 -21.22 17.32 -38.24
CA GLY A 27 -21.23 18.72 -37.80
C GLY A 27 -22.13 19.02 -36.58
N TYR A 28 -23.10 18.16 -36.25
CA TYR A 28 -24.12 18.48 -35.23
C TYR A 28 -24.21 17.47 -34.08
N ASP A 29 -23.79 16.22 -34.29
CA ASP A 29 -23.99 15.14 -33.31
C ASP A 29 -22.87 14.98 -32.27
N ILE A 30 -21.70 15.63 -32.44
CA ILE A 30 -20.53 15.45 -31.56
C ILE A 30 -20.73 16.08 -30.16
N LYS A 31 -21.79 16.89 -29.97
CA LYS A 31 -22.15 17.41 -28.63
C LYS A 31 -22.66 16.34 -27.66
N LYS A 32 -22.90 15.10 -28.11
CA LYS A 32 -23.29 13.99 -27.25
C LYS A 32 -22.06 13.15 -26.96
N GLY A 33 -21.40 13.45 -25.84
CA GLY A 33 -20.28 12.65 -25.33
C GLY A 33 -20.70 11.20 -25.04
N ILE A 34 -19.73 10.36 -24.68
CA ILE A 34 -20.01 9.01 -24.18
C ILE A 34 -20.68 9.15 -22.83
N VAL A 35 -21.98 8.87 -22.75
CA VAL A 35 -22.73 8.88 -21.49
C VAL A 35 -22.77 7.47 -20.96
N ILE A 36 -21.99 7.20 -19.91
CA ILE A 36 -22.13 5.97 -19.11
C ILE A 36 -23.19 6.27 -18.03
N THR A 37 -24.41 5.80 -18.25
CA THR A 37 -25.48 5.91 -17.24
C THR A 37 -25.68 4.58 -16.52
N ASN A 38 -25.95 4.66 -15.21
CA ASN A 38 -26.58 3.55 -14.51
C ASN A 38 -28.08 3.56 -14.90
N ALA A 39 -28.56 2.49 -15.54
CA ALA A 39 -29.94 2.39 -16.02
C ALA A 39 -30.99 2.45 -14.90
N ASN A 40 -30.57 2.23 -13.64
CA ASN A 40 -31.44 2.29 -12.46
C ASN A 40 -31.41 3.64 -11.73
N GLU A 41 -30.62 4.62 -12.20
CA GLU A 41 -30.52 5.96 -11.58
C GLU A 41 -31.35 6.98 -12.35
N THR A 42 -32.51 7.34 -11.80
CA THR A 42 -33.44 8.30 -12.38
C THR A 42 -33.04 9.75 -12.10
N ASN A 43 -32.18 10.00 -11.11
CA ASN A 43 -31.73 11.35 -10.76
C ASN A 43 -30.66 11.86 -11.74
N ALA A 44 -30.98 12.92 -12.47
CA ALA A 44 -30.10 13.50 -13.49
C ALA A 44 -28.79 14.08 -12.91
N SER A 45 -28.75 14.49 -11.64
CA SER A 45 -27.55 15.06 -11.00
C SER A 45 -26.53 14.01 -10.55
N LEU A 46 -26.94 12.73 -10.44
CA LEU A 46 -26.07 11.61 -10.08
C LEU A 46 -25.51 10.87 -11.31
N ARG A 47 -25.97 11.24 -12.51
CA ARG A 47 -25.37 10.78 -13.78
C ARG A 47 -24.02 11.46 -13.93
N ARG A 48 -22.93 10.72 -13.68
CA ARG A 48 -21.57 11.22 -13.95
C ARG A 48 -21.35 11.27 -15.47
N SER A 49 -21.55 12.44 -16.04
CA SER A 49 -21.23 12.72 -17.44
C SER A 49 -19.74 13.00 -17.58
N PHE A 50 -19.03 12.20 -18.38
CA PHE A 50 -17.69 12.56 -18.84
C PHE A 50 -17.85 13.48 -20.07
N TYR A 51 -17.59 14.76 -19.88
CA TYR A 51 -17.60 15.72 -20.98
C TYR A 51 -16.23 15.70 -21.65
N MET A 52 -16.20 15.40 -22.95
CA MET A 52 -15.06 15.74 -23.79
C MET A 52 -15.28 17.17 -24.27
N THR A 53 -14.51 18.13 -23.76
CA THR A 53 -14.48 19.48 -24.31
C THR A 53 -13.68 19.48 -25.60
N GLU A 54 -14.26 20.05 -26.66
CA GLU A 54 -13.54 20.31 -27.91
C GLU A 54 -12.43 21.33 -27.66
N TYR A 55 -11.20 20.87 -27.55
CA TYR A 55 -10.05 21.66 -27.96
C TYR A 55 -9.85 21.46 -29.47
N SER A 56 -10.18 22.51 -30.23
CA SER A 56 -9.75 22.84 -31.59
C SER A 56 -9.55 21.69 -32.61
N SER A 57 -10.44 21.69 -33.60
CA SER A 57 -10.23 21.35 -35.03
C SER A 57 -9.63 19.99 -35.45
N SER A 58 -9.31 19.05 -34.55
CA SER A 58 -8.93 17.69 -35.01
C SER A 58 -9.15 16.59 -33.98
N LYS A 59 -10.41 16.12 -33.94
CA LYS A 59 -10.91 14.90 -33.30
C LYS A 59 -10.88 14.89 -31.75
N PRO A 60 -11.95 14.45 -31.07
CA PRO A 60 -11.91 14.16 -29.64
C PRO A 60 -10.86 13.06 -29.39
N ARG A 61 -9.83 13.38 -28.60
CA ARG A 61 -8.77 12.43 -28.22
C ARG A 61 -9.01 12.00 -26.78
N VAL A 62 -9.14 10.71 -26.55
CA VAL A 62 -8.91 10.11 -25.23
C VAL A 62 -7.38 10.07 -25.06
N VAL A 63 -6.84 10.96 -24.23
CA VAL A 63 -5.43 10.92 -23.88
C VAL A 63 -5.28 9.88 -22.77
N VAL A 64 -4.85 8.67 -23.14
CA VAL A 64 -4.36 7.71 -22.16
C VAL A 64 -2.99 8.20 -21.73
N GLU A 65 -2.91 8.85 -20.57
CA GLU A 65 -1.64 9.22 -19.96
C GLU A 65 -0.84 7.94 -19.68
N TRP A 66 0.29 7.81 -20.35
CA TRP A 66 1.24 6.74 -20.05
C TRP A 66 1.79 6.98 -18.65
N ASN A 67 1.43 6.11 -17.71
CA ASN A 67 1.90 6.16 -16.33
C ASN A 67 2.77 4.93 -16.08
N PRO A 68 4.10 5.10 -15.94
CA PRO A 68 4.96 3.97 -15.63
C PRO A 68 4.77 3.51 -14.20
N VAL A 69 4.04 4.20 -13.34
CA VAL A 69 3.92 3.89 -11.91
C VAL A 69 2.47 3.94 -11.47
N ILE A 70 2.18 3.28 -10.36
CA ILE A 70 0.87 3.24 -9.73
C ILE A 70 0.98 4.00 -8.41
N ASP A 71 0.01 4.88 -8.15
CA ASP A 71 -0.09 5.59 -6.87
C ASP A 71 -0.22 4.62 -5.70
N GLY A 72 0.55 4.85 -4.65
CA GLY A 72 0.55 4.00 -3.47
C GLY A 72 1.24 2.66 -3.69
N MET A 73 2.22 2.57 -4.58
CA MET A 73 3.01 1.35 -4.79
C MET A 73 4.50 1.60 -4.58
N ALA A 74 5.22 0.57 -4.14
CA ALA A 74 6.66 0.62 -3.96
C ALA A 74 7.41 -0.03 -5.14
N TYR A 75 8.50 0.59 -5.57
CA TYR A 75 9.30 0.16 -6.72
C TYR A 75 10.79 0.20 -6.43
N VAL A 76 11.54 -0.68 -7.10
CA VAL A 76 12.98 -0.51 -7.29
C VAL A 76 13.18 0.12 -8.67
N PHE A 77 13.78 1.31 -8.70
CA PHE A 77 14.05 2.06 -9.92
C PHE A 77 15.46 1.69 -10.43
N LYS A 78 15.48 0.75 -11.35
CA LYS A 78 16.70 0.19 -11.95
C LYS A 78 17.24 1.13 -13.01
N THR A 79 18.52 1.43 -12.95
CA THR A 79 19.22 2.21 -13.99
C THR A 79 19.80 1.31 -15.08
N ASP A 80 20.08 0.05 -14.74
CA ASP A 80 20.44 -1.01 -15.70
C ASP A 80 20.07 -2.40 -15.15
N SER A 81 20.68 -3.48 -15.65
CA SER A 81 20.41 -4.85 -15.19
C SER A 81 20.88 -5.14 -13.77
N GLU A 82 21.93 -4.44 -13.31
CA GLU A 82 22.68 -4.68 -12.08
C GLU A 82 22.56 -3.54 -11.06
N ASN A 83 22.13 -2.35 -11.49
CA ASN A 83 22.13 -1.13 -10.68
C ASN A 83 20.73 -0.52 -10.51
N CYS A 84 20.55 0.17 -9.39
CA CYS A 84 19.36 0.96 -9.06
C CYS A 84 19.72 2.17 -8.19
N ILE A 85 18.78 3.11 -8.04
CA ILE A 85 18.95 4.23 -7.11
C ILE A 85 18.63 3.80 -5.67
N ALA A 86 19.47 4.23 -4.74
CA ALA A 86 19.31 3.94 -3.33
C ALA A 86 19.61 5.15 -2.45
N TYR A 87 18.96 5.18 -1.30
CA TYR A 87 19.15 6.17 -0.24
C TYR A 87 20.23 5.69 0.74
N ASP A 88 21.24 6.50 1.04
CA ASP A 88 22.41 6.06 1.84
C ASP A 88 22.23 6.12 3.37
N GLY A 89 21.04 6.47 3.88
CA GLY A 89 20.82 6.65 5.31
C GLY A 89 21.15 8.04 5.85
N THR A 90 21.84 8.89 5.07
CA THR A 90 22.35 10.21 5.51
C THR A 90 21.74 11.40 4.77
N GLY A 91 20.76 11.14 3.90
CA GLY A 91 20.11 12.17 3.09
C GLY A 91 20.52 12.15 1.61
N ASN A 92 21.56 11.40 1.22
CA ASN A 92 21.98 11.37 -0.17
C ASN A 92 21.37 10.20 -0.93
N VAL A 93 21.38 10.34 -2.25
CA VAL A 93 20.93 9.31 -3.18
C VAL A 93 22.03 9.05 -4.21
N SER A 94 22.32 7.77 -4.42
CA SER A 94 23.32 7.31 -5.37
C SER A 94 22.80 6.11 -6.15
N GLU A 95 23.46 5.82 -7.27
CA GLU A 95 23.33 4.53 -7.92
C GLU A 95 24.15 3.48 -7.15
N THR A 96 23.58 2.29 -6.96
CA THR A 96 24.22 1.16 -6.28
C THR A 96 23.81 -0.15 -6.92
N PHE A 97 24.54 -1.22 -6.59
CA PHE A 97 24.21 -2.58 -7.01
C PHE A 97 22.92 -3.07 -6.37
N ILE A 98 22.09 -3.73 -7.18
CA ILE A 98 20.82 -4.31 -6.76
C ILE A 98 21.10 -5.45 -5.77
N ALA A 99 20.57 -5.33 -4.57
CA ALA A 99 20.62 -6.36 -3.55
C ALA A 99 19.39 -7.29 -3.69
N THR A 100 19.64 -8.57 -3.94
CA THR A 100 18.58 -9.59 -3.97
C THR A 100 18.91 -10.79 -3.11
N VAL A 101 17.87 -11.41 -2.56
CA VAL A 101 17.96 -12.69 -1.85
C VAL A 101 17.14 -13.72 -2.63
N PRO A 102 17.67 -14.94 -2.87
CA PRO A 102 16.88 -16.03 -3.44
C PRO A 102 15.89 -16.56 -2.40
N ILE A 103 14.62 -16.68 -2.77
CA ILE A 103 13.57 -17.28 -1.94
C ILE A 103 12.76 -18.22 -2.82
N TYR A 104 12.81 -19.52 -2.52
CA TYR A 104 12.26 -20.57 -3.39
C TYR A 104 12.75 -20.36 -4.85
N ASN A 105 11.82 -20.29 -5.81
CA ASN A 105 12.10 -20.10 -7.24
C ASN A 105 12.09 -18.62 -7.69
N THR A 106 12.13 -17.67 -6.75
CA THR A 106 12.14 -16.24 -7.07
C THR A 106 13.34 -15.51 -6.45
N LYS A 107 13.77 -14.43 -7.09
CA LYS A 107 14.64 -13.42 -6.46
C LYS A 107 13.76 -12.33 -5.87
N ILE A 108 14.05 -11.91 -4.65
CA ILE A 108 13.39 -10.77 -4.04
C ILE A 108 14.39 -9.63 -3.85
N TYR A 109 13.92 -8.39 -4.00
CA TYR A 109 14.69 -7.21 -3.59
C TYR A 109 14.72 -7.16 -2.06
N SER A 110 15.90 -7.21 -1.48
CA SER A 110 16.08 -7.39 -0.03
C SER A 110 16.47 -6.12 0.69
N ASP A 111 16.99 -5.11 -0.03
CA ASP A 111 17.45 -3.86 0.56
C ASP A 111 16.36 -2.78 0.52
N SER A 112 15.91 -2.34 1.70
CA SER A 112 14.88 -1.31 1.86
C SER A 112 15.33 0.06 1.36
N SER A 113 16.64 0.32 1.28
CA SER A 113 17.21 1.57 0.77
C SER A 113 17.01 1.75 -0.75
N GLN A 114 16.80 0.64 -1.46
CA GLN A 114 16.65 0.57 -2.92
C GLN A 114 15.19 0.67 -3.38
N ALA A 115 14.25 0.53 -2.44
CA ALA A 115 12.83 0.61 -2.69
C ALA A 115 12.30 2.02 -2.39
N TRP A 116 11.30 2.42 -3.17
CA TRP A 116 10.72 3.76 -3.11
C TRP A 116 9.21 3.69 -3.25
N ILE A 117 8.50 4.30 -2.31
CA ILE A 117 7.05 4.41 -2.35
C ILE A 117 6.66 5.59 -3.23
N VAL A 118 5.89 5.34 -4.27
CA VAL A 118 5.39 6.37 -5.17
C VAL A 118 4.01 6.81 -4.71
N LYS A 119 3.83 8.13 -4.54
CA LYS A 119 2.54 8.75 -4.22
C LYS A 119 2.23 9.82 -5.25
N LYS A 120 1.01 9.82 -5.81
CA LYS A 120 0.55 10.89 -6.71
C LYS A 120 0.42 12.19 -5.91
N SER A 121 1.04 13.22 -6.45
CA SER A 121 1.05 14.55 -5.85
C SER A 121 -0.25 15.30 -6.10
N LYS A 122 -0.60 16.19 -5.18
CA LYS A 122 -1.70 17.14 -5.35
C LYS A 122 -1.43 18.17 -6.45
N SER A 123 -0.19 18.33 -6.91
CA SER A 123 0.21 19.30 -7.96
C SER A 123 0.36 18.70 -9.36
N GLY A 124 0.10 17.41 -9.57
CA GLY A 124 0.11 16.81 -10.92
C GLY A 124 1.31 15.91 -11.29
N GLY A 125 2.21 15.60 -10.35
CA GLY A 125 3.31 14.63 -10.53
C GLY A 125 3.29 13.51 -9.48
N TYR A 126 4.48 13.04 -9.11
CA TYR A 126 4.67 12.01 -8.09
C TYR A 126 5.75 12.37 -7.07
N ILE A 127 5.52 11.96 -5.81
CA ILE A 127 6.50 12.04 -4.73
C ILE A 127 7.03 10.63 -4.47
N LEU A 128 8.34 10.49 -4.36
CA LEU A 128 9.01 9.22 -4.11
C LEU A 128 9.52 9.20 -2.66
N TYR A 129 8.87 8.45 -1.78
CA TYR A 129 9.26 8.30 -0.38
C TYR A 129 10.19 7.11 -0.19
N THR A 130 11.14 7.25 0.73
CA THR A 130 11.95 6.13 1.22
C THR A 130 11.08 5.16 2.02
N LEU A 131 11.49 3.90 2.14
CA LEU A 131 10.83 2.97 3.07
C LEU A 131 11.27 3.18 4.51
N ASN A 132 12.44 3.80 4.70
CA ASN A 132 13.00 4.18 5.99
C ASN A 132 12.46 5.54 6.45
N GLY A 133 12.53 5.81 7.75
CA GLY A 133 12.20 7.10 8.35
C GLY A 133 12.25 7.03 9.87
N GLU A 134 11.81 8.11 10.53
CA GLU A 134 11.68 8.16 11.99
C GLU A 134 10.28 8.65 12.40
N ASN A 135 9.73 8.12 13.50
CA ASN A 135 8.46 8.55 14.09
C ASN A 135 7.27 8.59 13.10
N GLY A 136 7.17 7.61 12.19
CA GLY A 136 6.11 7.58 11.18
C GLY A 136 6.30 8.52 9.98
N VAL A 137 7.43 9.23 9.89
CA VAL A 137 7.72 10.19 8.84
C VAL A 137 8.81 9.65 7.92
N GLN A 138 8.44 9.37 6.67
CA GLN A 138 9.35 8.93 5.63
C GLN A 138 9.87 10.13 4.83
N PRO A 139 11.20 10.30 4.70
CA PRO A 139 11.78 11.25 3.76
C PRO A 139 11.35 10.97 2.31
N ALA A 140 11.33 12.03 1.49
CA ALA A 140 11.03 11.96 0.07
C ALA A 140 12.21 12.48 -0.75
N LEU A 141 12.40 11.87 -1.93
CA LEU A 141 13.32 12.32 -2.95
C LEU A 141 12.99 13.75 -3.38
N CYS A 142 13.96 14.64 -3.29
CA CYS A 142 13.79 16.03 -3.67
C CYS A 142 15.07 16.66 -4.20
N THR A 143 14.92 17.84 -4.78
CA THR A 143 16.04 18.74 -5.08
C THR A 143 16.02 19.94 -4.17
N THR A 144 17.18 20.57 -3.99
CA THR A 144 17.29 21.92 -3.43
C THR A 144 17.41 22.96 -4.56
N ASN A 145 17.59 24.24 -4.25
CA ASN A 145 17.80 25.31 -5.26
C ASN A 145 19.02 25.09 -6.19
N GLY A 146 19.83 24.05 -5.96
CA GLY A 146 20.91 23.62 -6.85
C GLY A 146 20.56 22.41 -7.71
N SER A 147 21.59 21.69 -8.16
CA SER A 147 21.48 20.44 -8.93
C SER A 147 21.67 19.18 -8.08
N ASN A 148 21.57 19.30 -6.75
CA ASN A 148 21.74 18.19 -5.82
C ASN A 148 20.41 17.51 -5.55
N VAL A 149 20.41 16.18 -5.68
CA VAL A 149 19.27 15.33 -5.36
C VAL A 149 19.54 14.66 -4.02
N ILE A 150 18.60 14.82 -3.11
CA ILE A 150 18.67 14.37 -1.71
C ILE A 150 17.33 13.75 -1.30
N THR A 151 17.23 13.32 -0.05
CA THR A 151 15.96 13.01 0.59
C THR A 151 15.72 13.94 1.77
N SER A 152 14.50 14.43 1.93
CA SER A 152 14.10 15.24 3.09
C SER A 152 12.64 15.02 3.44
N THR A 153 12.24 15.38 4.66
CA THR A 153 10.85 15.33 5.08
C THR A 153 9.99 16.24 4.21
N CYS A 154 9.07 15.65 3.45
CA CYS A 154 8.12 16.40 2.63
C CYS A 154 7.08 17.08 3.51
N THR A 155 7.25 18.39 3.76
CA THR A 155 6.32 19.20 4.55
C THR A 155 5.13 19.72 3.73
N ASN A 156 5.22 19.71 2.40
CA ASN A 156 4.15 20.17 1.50
C ASN A 156 4.16 19.37 0.20
N GLU A 157 3.13 18.55 -0.01
CA GLU A 157 2.99 17.67 -1.18
C GLU A 157 2.82 18.44 -2.51
N ILE A 158 2.46 19.73 -2.46
CA ILE A 158 2.31 20.57 -3.67
C ILE A 158 3.68 21.12 -4.12
N SER A 159 4.70 21.04 -3.27
CA SER A 159 6.02 21.62 -3.52
C SER A 159 6.74 20.96 -4.70
N ALA A 160 7.00 21.73 -5.76
CA ALA A 160 7.66 21.26 -6.97
C ALA A 160 9.04 20.63 -6.72
N TYR A 161 9.72 20.98 -5.63
CA TYR A 161 11.00 20.37 -5.23
C TYR A 161 10.92 18.86 -4.99
N TYR A 162 9.77 18.38 -4.50
CA TYR A 162 9.51 16.96 -4.17
C TYR A 162 8.78 16.22 -5.28
N ASN A 163 8.31 16.94 -6.30
CA ASN A 163 7.44 16.40 -7.33
C ASN A 163 8.22 16.06 -8.59
N TRP A 164 7.97 14.85 -9.08
CA TRP A 164 8.64 14.26 -10.21
C TRP A 164 7.62 13.83 -11.27
N GLU A 165 7.92 14.16 -12.52
CA GLU A 165 7.22 13.62 -13.68
C GLU A 165 8.01 12.47 -14.29
N PHE A 166 7.30 11.58 -14.96
CA PHE A 166 7.91 10.49 -15.71
C PHE A 166 7.73 10.73 -17.20
N GLU A 167 8.85 10.86 -17.92
CA GLU A 167 8.83 10.99 -19.37
C GLU A 167 9.13 9.65 -20.03
N LYS A 168 8.23 9.24 -20.91
CA LYS A 168 8.33 7.99 -21.67
C LYS A 168 9.52 8.03 -22.63
N ILE A 169 10.43 7.07 -22.53
CA ILE A 169 11.47 6.84 -23.55
C ILE A 169 11.05 5.69 -24.47
N THR A 170 10.64 4.57 -23.89
CA THR A 170 10.04 3.44 -24.61
C THR A 170 8.82 2.93 -23.85
N ASN A 171 8.22 1.80 -24.28
CA ASN A 171 7.14 1.17 -23.51
C ASN A 171 7.58 0.70 -22.12
N ASN A 172 8.87 0.39 -21.95
CA ASN A 172 9.40 -0.22 -20.71
C ASN A 172 10.45 0.65 -20.01
N THR A 173 10.84 1.76 -20.62
CA THR A 173 11.89 2.65 -20.08
C THR A 173 11.45 4.10 -20.05
N TYR A 174 11.97 4.84 -19.07
CA TYR A 174 11.58 6.22 -18.84
C TYR A 174 12.62 7.00 -18.06
N CYS A 175 12.58 8.32 -18.11
CA CYS A 175 13.37 9.18 -17.24
C CYS A 175 12.48 9.90 -16.23
N MET A 176 13.10 10.46 -15.18
CA MET A 176 12.43 11.27 -14.18
C MET A 176 12.82 12.73 -14.36
N ILE A 177 11.82 13.61 -14.36
CA ILE A 177 11.98 15.05 -14.49
C ILE A 177 11.54 15.69 -13.19
N ASN A 178 12.35 16.58 -12.64
CA ASN A 178 11.94 17.34 -11.47
C ASN A 178 11.04 18.51 -11.89
N MET A 179 9.87 18.64 -11.26
CA MET A 179 8.87 19.67 -11.63
C MET A 179 9.29 21.09 -11.23
N TYR A 180 10.30 21.29 -10.38
CA TYR A 180 10.75 22.64 -10.00
C TYR A 180 11.55 23.33 -11.10
N ASN A 181 12.43 22.60 -11.78
CA ASN A 181 13.35 23.17 -12.77
C ASN A 181 13.33 22.47 -14.14
N ASN A 182 12.43 21.49 -14.33
CA ASN A 182 12.28 20.71 -15.56
C ASN A 182 13.56 20.01 -16.03
N LYS A 183 14.44 19.66 -15.08
CA LYS A 183 15.70 18.95 -15.37
C LYS A 183 15.55 17.45 -15.12
N TRP A 184 16.27 16.65 -15.90
CA TRP A 184 16.30 15.20 -15.75
C TRP A 184 17.23 14.79 -14.61
N LEU A 185 16.84 13.72 -13.93
CA LEU A 185 17.71 13.00 -13.00
C LEU A 185 18.90 12.40 -13.78
N TYR A 186 20.13 12.59 -13.30
CA TYR A 186 21.34 12.00 -13.88
C TYR A 186 22.31 11.50 -12.82
N LYS A 187 23.26 10.66 -13.24
CA LYS A 187 24.36 10.17 -12.40
C LYS A 187 25.60 11.05 -12.57
N LYS A 188 26.11 11.57 -11.45
CA LYS A 188 27.39 12.30 -11.37
C LYS A 188 28.58 11.34 -11.44
N SER A 189 29.76 11.87 -11.75
CA SER A 189 31.02 11.11 -11.76
C SER A 189 31.36 10.44 -10.43
N ASN A 190 30.87 10.98 -9.30
CA ASN A 190 31.05 10.41 -7.97
C ASN A 190 29.95 9.41 -7.55
N GLY A 191 29.10 8.97 -8.48
CA GLY A 191 28.01 8.01 -8.25
C GLY A 191 26.74 8.60 -7.62
N ARG A 192 26.79 9.84 -7.12
CA ARG A 192 25.60 10.53 -6.58
C ARG A 192 24.68 11.00 -7.70
N LEU A 193 23.43 11.26 -7.34
CA LEU A 193 22.46 11.81 -8.28
C LEU A 193 22.51 13.34 -8.35
N GLY A 194 22.14 13.85 -9.52
CA GLY A 194 21.94 15.28 -9.75
C GLY A 194 20.88 15.56 -10.79
N LEU A 195 20.78 16.82 -11.16
CA LEU A 195 19.88 17.29 -12.22
C LEU A 195 20.66 17.88 -13.40
N THR A 196 20.24 17.54 -14.61
CA THR A 196 20.85 17.99 -15.88
C THR A 196 19.79 18.43 -16.90
N ASP A 197 20.16 19.36 -17.76
CA ASP A 197 19.43 19.75 -18.97
C ASP A 197 20.03 19.10 -20.23
N ASP A 198 21.15 18.37 -20.10
CA ASP A 198 21.69 17.55 -21.18
C ASP A 198 20.93 16.23 -21.25
N SER A 199 20.02 16.13 -22.21
CA SER A 199 19.22 14.93 -22.43
C SER A 199 20.09 13.67 -22.63
N SER A 200 21.33 13.77 -23.14
CA SER A 200 22.20 12.61 -23.33
C SER A 200 22.70 11.98 -22.02
N GLN A 201 22.64 12.74 -20.93
CA GLN A 201 23.11 12.30 -19.61
C GLN A 201 21.98 11.76 -18.72
N ARG A 202 20.71 11.89 -19.14
CA ARG A 202 19.55 11.50 -18.32
C ARG A 202 19.62 10.02 -17.95
N LEU A 203 19.30 9.70 -16.70
CA LEU A 203 19.13 8.33 -16.27
C LEU A 203 17.87 7.74 -16.90
N ILE A 204 18.04 6.54 -17.45
CA ILE A 204 16.97 5.74 -18.03
C ILE A 204 16.63 4.66 -17.03
N PHE A 205 15.39 4.67 -16.57
CA PHE A 205 14.89 3.73 -15.60
C PHE A 205 14.10 2.62 -16.28
N THR A 206 14.29 1.41 -15.78
CA THR A 206 13.25 0.37 -15.77
C THR A 206 12.73 0.23 -14.33
N LYS A 207 11.54 -0.33 -14.15
CA LYS A 207 11.02 -0.62 -12.83
C LYS A 207 10.72 -2.07 -12.62
N VAL A 208 10.70 -2.43 -11.35
CA VAL A 208 10.23 -3.72 -10.87
C VAL A 208 9.44 -3.46 -9.61
N ASN A 209 8.28 -4.10 -9.50
CA ASN A 209 7.45 -3.97 -8.31
C ASN A 209 8.25 -4.46 -7.10
N SER A 210 8.26 -3.67 -6.03
CA SER A 210 8.81 -4.13 -4.76
C SER A 210 7.93 -5.27 -4.22
N ASN A 211 8.58 -6.30 -3.69
CA ASN A 211 7.93 -7.49 -3.21
C ASN A 211 7.36 -7.25 -1.81
N TYR A 212 6.13 -6.71 -1.73
CA TYR A 212 5.33 -6.94 -0.53
C TYR A 212 5.13 -8.46 -0.35
N PRO A 213 5.50 -9.05 0.80
CA PRO A 213 5.53 -10.49 0.99
C PRO A 213 4.12 -11.06 1.23
N SER A 214 3.14 -10.86 0.34
CA SER A 214 1.75 -11.35 0.50
C SER A 214 1.61 -12.89 0.44
N ASN A 215 2.24 -13.60 1.37
CA ASN A 215 2.05 -15.03 1.59
C ASN A 215 0.66 -15.36 2.12
N TRP A 216 -0.05 -14.42 2.77
CA TRP A 216 -1.38 -14.68 3.30
C TRP A 216 -2.43 -14.58 2.19
N ASP A 217 -3.07 -15.70 1.88
CA ASP A 217 -4.08 -15.83 0.82
C ASP A 217 -5.50 -15.89 1.40
N GLY A 218 -6.51 -16.21 0.59
CA GLY A 218 -7.90 -16.34 0.99
C GLY A 218 -8.59 -15.00 1.24
N LYS A 219 -9.91 -15.09 1.46
CA LYS A 219 -10.84 -13.98 1.69
C LYS A 219 -11.51 -14.12 3.06
N TYR A 220 -12.46 -13.23 3.35
CA TYR A 220 -13.41 -13.47 4.44
C TYR A 220 -14.61 -14.23 3.89
N SER A 221 -14.92 -15.35 4.54
CA SER A 221 -16.01 -16.23 4.15
C SER A 221 -17.32 -15.46 4.06
N GLY A 222 -18.04 -15.62 2.95
CA GLY A 222 -19.33 -14.98 2.72
C GLY A 222 -19.29 -13.48 2.42
N GLN A 223 -18.10 -12.89 2.19
CA GLN A 223 -17.97 -11.48 1.84
C GLN A 223 -17.46 -11.28 0.42
N THR A 224 -18.09 -10.33 -0.28
CA THR A 224 -17.69 -9.89 -1.63
C THR A 224 -17.74 -8.37 -1.70
N ASN A 225 -16.85 -7.76 -2.49
CA ASN A 225 -16.72 -6.31 -2.72
C ASN A 225 -16.11 -5.50 -1.58
N THR A 226 -16.70 -5.54 -0.38
CA THR A 226 -16.18 -4.85 0.82
C THR A 226 -15.97 -5.86 1.93
N TYR A 227 -14.74 -5.94 2.43
CA TYR A 227 -14.30 -6.80 3.51
C TYR A 227 -14.50 -6.06 4.84
N LYS A 228 -15.62 -6.39 5.50
CA LYS A 228 -15.98 -5.88 6.82
C LYS A 228 -15.31 -6.73 7.89
N LEU A 229 -14.57 -6.08 8.77
CA LEU A 229 -13.91 -6.66 9.92
C LEU A 229 -14.50 -6.03 11.19
N ASN A 230 -15.05 -6.86 12.06
CA ASN A 230 -15.61 -6.44 13.33
C ASN A 230 -14.67 -6.85 14.46
N ILE A 231 -14.12 -5.87 15.17
CA ILE A 231 -13.28 -6.10 16.36
C ILE A 231 -14.17 -5.99 17.60
N ILE A 232 -14.48 -7.12 18.21
CA ILE A 232 -15.39 -7.21 19.35
C ILE A 232 -14.55 -7.32 20.62
N PHE A 233 -14.57 -6.29 21.44
CA PHE A 233 -13.80 -6.26 22.68
C PHE A 233 -14.47 -7.11 23.76
N ASN A 234 -13.69 -7.90 24.49
CA ASN A 234 -14.21 -8.67 25.64
C ASN A 234 -14.30 -7.83 26.92
N SER A 235 -13.69 -6.65 26.95
CA SER A 235 -13.66 -5.73 28.10
C SER A 235 -14.10 -4.33 27.69
N GLN A 236 -14.96 -3.71 28.51
CA GLN A 236 -15.39 -2.33 28.28
C GLN A 236 -14.24 -1.33 28.44
N ALA A 237 -13.31 -1.60 29.37
CA ALA A 237 -12.14 -0.76 29.56
C ALA A 237 -11.23 -0.77 28.33
N ASP A 238 -10.97 -1.96 27.77
CA ASP A 238 -10.14 -2.08 26.56
C ASP A 238 -10.83 -1.46 25.34
N TYR A 239 -12.15 -1.60 25.20
CA TYR A 239 -12.90 -0.89 24.16
C TYR A 239 -12.71 0.62 24.28
N ASN A 240 -12.92 1.18 25.47
CA ASN A 240 -12.76 2.62 25.71
C ASN A 240 -11.33 3.11 25.39
N SER A 241 -10.32 2.27 25.64
CA SER A 241 -8.91 2.62 25.42
C SER A 241 -8.44 2.44 23.97
N PHE A 242 -8.94 1.42 23.26
CA PHE A 242 -8.31 0.95 22.03
C PHE A 242 -9.24 0.83 20.81
N ALA A 243 -10.54 1.13 20.93
CA ALA A 243 -11.46 1.09 19.80
C ALA A 243 -10.97 1.94 18.60
N SER A 244 -10.45 3.14 18.86
CA SER A 244 -9.89 4.00 17.80
C SER A 244 -8.63 3.43 17.16
N SER A 245 -7.84 2.65 17.90
CA SER A 245 -6.66 1.96 17.36
C SER A 245 -7.08 0.78 16.48
N ALA A 246 -8.12 0.04 16.87
CA ALA A 246 -8.68 -0.99 16.01
C ALA A 246 -9.25 -0.41 14.69
N GLU A 247 -9.92 0.73 14.75
CA GLU A 247 -10.51 1.39 13.57
C GLU A 247 -9.51 2.21 12.72
N ALA A 248 -8.23 2.29 13.11
CA ALA A 248 -7.23 3.16 12.49
C ALA A 248 -6.89 2.80 11.02
N TRP A 249 -7.25 1.60 10.58
CA TRP A 249 -7.03 1.13 9.21
C TRP A 249 -8.07 1.64 8.20
N ASN A 250 -9.17 2.24 8.67
CA ASN A 250 -10.17 2.83 7.78
C ASN A 250 -9.58 3.96 6.91
N ASP A 251 -10.27 4.28 5.81
CA ASP A 251 -9.89 5.30 4.83
C ASP A 251 -8.60 5.02 4.01
N ILE A 252 -7.96 3.87 4.21
CA ILE A 252 -6.77 3.46 3.45
C ILE A 252 -7.14 2.79 2.12
N SER A 253 -8.16 1.91 2.11
CA SER A 253 -8.69 1.23 0.92
C SER A 253 -10.22 1.26 0.97
N ASP A 254 -10.87 1.50 -0.17
CA ASP A 254 -12.35 1.49 -0.30
C ASP A 254 -12.93 0.07 -0.17
N LYS A 255 -12.07 -0.95 -0.16
CA LYS A 255 -12.44 -2.36 -0.10
C LYS A 255 -12.52 -2.90 1.32
N ILE A 256 -12.14 -2.14 2.34
CA ILE A 256 -12.18 -2.60 3.72
C ILE A 256 -13.03 -1.66 4.59
N SER A 257 -13.60 -2.22 5.65
CA SER A 257 -14.20 -1.45 6.73
C SER A 257 -13.91 -2.15 8.04
N VAL A 258 -13.33 -1.44 9.00
CA VAL A 258 -13.06 -1.96 10.34
C VAL A 258 -13.97 -1.24 11.33
N LYS A 259 -14.70 -2.01 12.14
CA LYS A 259 -15.55 -1.47 13.19
C LYS A 259 -15.24 -2.12 14.53
N ALA A 260 -14.97 -1.29 15.53
CA ALA A 260 -14.83 -1.72 16.91
C ALA A 260 -16.19 -1.75 17.60
N TYR A 261 -16.43 -2.79 18.42
CA TYR A 261 -17.65 -2.97 19.19
C TYR A 261 -17.33 -3.20 20.67
N PRO A 262 -18.16 -2.66 21.59
CA PRO A 262 -18.06 -2.98 23.01
C PRO A 262 -18.43 -4.46 23.25
N PRO A 263 -18.22 -4.97 24.48
CA PRO A 263 -18.55 -6.34 24.83
C PRO A 263 -20.01 -6.70 24.58
N ASN A 264 -20.24 -7.99 24.34
CA ASN A 264 -21.57 -8.60 24.14
C ASN A 264 -22.35 -8.14 22.90
N VAL A 265 -21.72 -7.41 21.99
CA VAL A 265 -22.30 -7.10 20.68
C VAL A 265 -22.02 -8.25 19.71
N THR A 266 -23.04 -8.66 18.95
CA THR A 266 -22.92 -9.70 17.91
C THR A 266 -23.32 -9.11 16.56
N PRO A 267 -22.37 -8.53 15.81
CA PRO A 267 -22.63 -8.09 14.44
C PRO A 267 -23.04 -9.29 13.57
N THR A 268 -24.07 -9.09 12.74
CA THR A 268 -24.64 -10.13 11.87
C THR A 268 -24.03 -10.17 10.47
N SER A 269 -23.13 -9.23 10.16
CA SER A 269 -22.44 -9.13 8.88
C SER A 269 -20.98 -8.74 9.10
N GLY A 270 -20.07 -9.38 8.36
CA GLY A 270 -18.63 -9.17 8.49
C GLY A 270 -17.91 -10.32 9.19
N LEU A 271 -16.58 -10.25 9.23
CA LEU A 271 -15.73 -11.18 9.94
C LEU A 271 -15.68 -10.75 11.41
N ASN A 272 -16.17 -11.58 12.31
CA ASN A 272 -16.12 -11.30 13.74
C ASN A 272 -14.79 -11.79 14.32
N VAL A 273 -14.01 -10.85 14.86
CA VAL A 273 -12.75 -11.11 15.56
C VAL A 273 -12.88 -10.61 16.99
N PHE A 274 -12.72 -11.50 17.96
CA PHE A 274 -12.75 -11.13 19.36
C PHE A 274 -11.37 -10.63 19.80
N LEU A 275 -11.32 -9.48 20.47
CA LEU A 275 -10.12 -9.00 21.15
C LEU A 275 -10.28 -9.23 22.65
N SER A 276 -9.41 -10.08 23.20
CA SER A 276 -9.39 -10.37 24.64
C SER A 276 -7.98 -10.41 25.15
N ARG A 277 -7.85 -10.19 26.45
CA ARG A 277 -6.61 -10.37 27.16
C ARG A 277 -6.41 -11.84 27.58
N LYS A 278 -5.17 -12.32 27.59
CA LYS A 278 -4.81 -13.69 27.96
C LYS A 278 -3.33 -13.78 28.38
N ASN A 279 -3.02 -14.62 29.37
CA ASN A 279 -1.64 -15.02 29.66
C ASN A 279 -1.18 -16.00 28.58
N LEU A 280 -0.31 -15.56 27.66
CA LEU A 280 0.04 -16.38 26.50
C LEU A 280 0.98 -17.53 26.87
N THR A 281 1.90 -17.34 27.82
CA THR A 281 2.81 -18.39 28.32
C THR A 281 2.09 -19.62 28.88
N THR A 282 0.85 -19.46 29.36
CA THR A 282 0.02 -20.56 29.90
C THR A 282 -1.13 -20.96 28.97
N SER A 283 -1.24 -20.34 27.80
CA SER A 283 -2.33 -20.57 26.84
C SER A 283 -2.18 -21.86 26.03
N GLY A 284 -0.98 -22.44 26.03
CA GLY A 284 -0.59 -23.58 25.21
C GLY A 284 -0.30 -23.26 23.74
N ILE A 285 -0.23 -21.98 23.36
CA ILE A 285 0.23 -21.54 22.03
C ILE A 285 1.76 -21.70 21.95
N GLU A 286 2.25 -22.30 20.88
CA GLU A 286 3.68 -22.51 20.63
C GLU A 286 4.44 -21.20 20.35
N ASP A 287 5.74 -21.20 20.64
CA ASP A 287 6.69 -20.09 20.36
C ASP A 287 6.23 -18.70 20.84
N VAL A 288 5.45 -18.66 21.92
CA VAL A 288 5.16 -17.43 22.65
C VAL A 288 6.28 -17.15 23.64
N TYR A 289 6.81 -15.93 23.57
CA TYR A 289 7.80 -15.42 24.52
C TYR A 289 7.22 -14.25 25.32
N TYR A 290 7.88 -13.86 26.40
CA TYR A 290 7.46 -12.69 27.21
C TYR A 290 7.46 -11.37 26.39
N THR A 291 8.20 -11.34 25.27
CA THR A 291 8.25 -10.24 24.31
C THR A 291 7.09 -10.23 23.30
N THR A 292 6.28 -11.29 23.23
CA THR A 292 5.06 -11.33 22.42
C THR A 292 3.98 -10.52 23.11
N TYR A 293 3.63 -9.35 22.55
CA TYR A 293 2.63 -8.46 23.15
C TYR A 293 1.20 -8.73 22.70
N GLY A 294 1.03 -9.35 21.54
CA GLY A 294 -0.24 -9.75 20.98
C GLY A 294 -0.08 -10.88 19.97
N ILE A 295 -1.18 -11.54 19.64
CA ILE A 295 -1.26 -12.51 18.54
C ILE A 295 -2.68 -12.58 17.97
N PHE A 296 -2.80 -12.45 16.65
CA PHE A 296 -3.99 -12.81 15.90
C PHE A 296 -3.98 -14.30 15.51
N ILE A 297 -5.11 -14.98 15.70
CA ILE A 297 -5.32 -16.38 15.31
C ILE A 297 -6.59 -16.47 14.46
N PRO A 298 -6.50 -16.85 13.17
CA PRO A 298 -7.66 -17.00 12.30
C PRO A 298 -8.48 -18.24 12.66
N ASN A 299 -9.73 -18.28 12.18
CA ASN A 299 -10.67 -19.41 12.32
C ASN A 299 -10.78 -19.96 13.75
N SER A 300 -10.68 -19.04 14.71
CA SER A 300 -10.58 -19.32 16.14
C SER A 300 -11.61 -18.51 16.93
N SER A 301 -11.77 -18.89 18.19
CA SER A 301 -12.63 -18.24 19.19
C SER A 301 -11.89 -18.14 20.53
N LEU A 302 -12.48 -17.45 21.51
CA LEU A 302 -11.87 -17.29 22.84
C LEU A 302 -11.57 -18.62 23.55
N ASN A 303 -12.41 -19.63 23.32
CA ASN A 303 -12.36 -20.92 24.02
C ASN A 303 -11.80 -22.06 23.17
N ASN A 304 -11.86 -21.92 21.84
CA ASN A 304 -11.35 -22.91 20.89
C ASN A 304 -10.51 -22.20 19.83
N TYR A 305 -9.19 -22.31 19.96
CA TYR A 305 -8.20 -21.64 19.12
C TYR A 305 -7.04 -22.58 18.80
N LEU A 306 -6.41 -22.32 17.65
CA LEU A 306 -5.22 -23.05 17.19
C LEU A 306 -4.03 -22.78 18.10
N LYS A 307 -3.22 -23.81 18.34
CA LYS A 307 -2.09 -23.76 19.28
C LYS A 307 -0.73 -23.93 18.62
N THR A 308 -0.64 -24.70 17.53
CA THR A 308 0.63 -24.98 16.87
C THR A 308 0.93 -23.97 15.78
N ASN A 309 2.21 -23.66 15.58
CA ASN A 309 2.62 -22.71 14.55
C ASN A 309 2.30 -23.20 13.13
N ASN A 310 2.34 -24.51 12.91
CA ASN A 310 2.00 -25.11 11.62
C ASN A 310 0.49 -24.98 11.31
N ASP A 311 -0.37 -25.22 12.29
CA ASP A 311 -1.82 -25.09 12.10
C ASP A 311 -2.23 -23.64 11.84
N ILE A 312 -1.64 -22.71 12.60
CA ILE A 312 -1.84 -21.27 12.42
C ILE A 312 -1.40 -20.88 11.02
N ARG A 313 -0.16 -21.20 10.61
CA ARG A 313 0.38 -20.87 9.28
C ARG A 313 -0.46 -21.43 8.15
N LYS A 314 -0.96 -22.67 8.29
CA LYS A 314 -1.86 -23.26 7.30
C LYS A 314 -3.15 -22.46 7.17
N ASN A 315 -3.78 -22.10 8.29
CA ASN A 315 -5.02 -21.33 8.29
C ASN A 315 -4.84 -19.89 7.77
N LEU A 316 -3.64 -19.30 7.84
CA LEU A 316 -3.37 -17.99 7.25
C LEU A 316 -3.58 -17.96 5.71
N LEU A 317 -3.55 -19.13 5.07
CA LEU A 317 -3.77 -19.30 3.62
C LEU A 317 -5.23 -19.60 3.25
N GLU A 318 -6.10 -19.82 4.23
CA GLU A 318 -7.49 -20.22 4.01
C GLU A 318 -8.45 -19.01 4.06
N ASP A 319 -9.70 -19.24 3.66
CA ASP A 319 -10.79 -18.31 3.91
C ASP A 319 -11.11 -18.24 5.41
N TRP A 320 -11.36 -17.04 5.91
CA TRP A 320 -11.60 -16.82 7.35
C TRP A 320 -13.07 -16.56 7.64
N SER A 321 -13.64 -17.33 8.57
CA SER A 321 -15.01 -17.12 9.07
C SER A 321 -15.07 -16.53 10.47
N SER A 322 -13.97 -16.62 11.23
CA SER A 322 -13.83 -16.00 12.56
C SER A 322 -12.36 -15.73 12.87
N GLY A 323 -12.09 -15.11 14.01
CA GLY A 323 -10.75 -15.02 14.56
C GLY A 323 -10.72 -14.52 16.00
N VAL A 324 -9.54 -14.55 16.59
CA VAL A 324 -9.29 -13.98 17.91
C VAL A 324 -7.97 -13.23 17.92
N ILE A 325 -7.94 -12.07 18.55
CA ILE A 325 -6.74 -11.35 18.95
C ILE A 325 -6.58 -11.55 20.45
N PHE A 326 -5.48 -12.18 20.86
CA PHE A 326 -5.08 -12.22 22.25
C PHE A 326 -4.03 -11.16 22.54
N ILE A 327 -4.32 -10.28 23.49
CA ILE A 327 -3.36 -9.33 24.04
C ILE A 327 -2.71 -9.94 25.28
N ASN A 328 -1.38 -9.97 25.30
CA ASN A 328 -0.65 -10.73 26.31
C ASN A 328 -0.65 -10.05 27.69
N GLN A 329 -1.10 -10.76 28.71
CA GLN A 329 -1.10 -10.32 30.11
C GLN A 329 0.05 -10.83 30.95
N ASP A 330 0.94 -11.65 30.38
CA ASP A 330 2.15 -12.11 31.07
C ASP A 330 2.96 -10.91 31.61
N ASN A 331 3.66 -11.13 32.72
CA ASN A 331 4.48 -10.08 33.33
C ASN A 331 5.57 -9.59 32.37
N GLY A 332 5.77 -8.26 32.28
CA GLY A 332 6.73 -7.65 31.34
C GLY A 332 6.29 -7.63 29.88
N SER A 333 5.02 -7.94 29.59
CA SER A 333 4.45 -7.94 28.24
C SER A 333 3.63 -6.68 27.93
N PHE A 334 2.44 -6.78 27.31
CA PHE A 334 1.65 -5.62 26.84
C PHE A 334 1.45 -4.53 27.91
N ASN A 335 1.23 -4.93 29.17
CA ASN A 335 0.98 -3.99 30.26
C ASN A 335 2.23 -3.21 30.71
N SER A 336 3.44 -3.66 30.37
CA SER A 336 4.67 -2.89 30.65
C SER A 336 4.98 -1.84 29.59
N LEU A 337 4.22 -1.83 28.49
CA LEU A 337 4.36 -0.85 27.42
C LEU A 337 3.71 0.47 27.81
N ASN A 338 4.26 1.58 27.31
CA ASN A 338 3.56 2.86 27.37
C ASN A 338 2.28 2.83 26.51
N PHE A 339 1.36 3.77 26.77
CA PHE A 339 0.04 3.74 26.15
C PHE A 339 0.07 3.89 24.62
N THR A 340 0.99 4.68 24.06
CA THR A 340 1.20 4.80 22.61
C THR A 340 1.55 3.44 22.01
N ARG A 341 2.45 2.71 22.67
CA ARG A 341 2.90 1.42 22.20
C ARG A 341 1.85 0.33 22.35
N GLN A 342 1.02 0.39 23.40
CA GLN A 342 -0.15 -0.49 23.53
C GLN A 342 -1.13 -0.31 22.37
N LYS A 343 -1.41 0.93 21.96
CA LYS A 343 -2.24 1.22 20.78
C LYS A 343 -1.63 0.64 19.50
N ALA A 344 -0.30 0.75 19.34
CA ALA A 344 0.41 0.20 18.19
C ALA A 344 0.30 -1.33 18.10
N VAL A 345 0.39 -2.04 19.22
CA VAL A 345 0.18 -3.50 19.26
C VAL A 345 -1.25 -3.86 18.81
N VAL A 346 -2.27 -3.13 19.28
CA VAL A 346 -3.66 -3.37 18.82
C VAL A 346 -3.79 -3.11 17.32
N MET A 347 -3.23 -2.01 16.81
CA MET A 347 -3.21 -1.72 15.36
C MET A 347 -2.51 -2.83 14.56
N HIS A 348 -1.38 -3.34 15.05
CA HIS A 348 -0.62 -4.43 14.43
C HIS A 348 -1.45 -5.71 14.31
N GLU A 349 -2.04 -6.18 15.41
CA GLU A 349 -2.85 -7.40 15.39
C GLU A 349 -4.12 -7.25 14.54
N VAL A 350 -4.69 -6.05 14.46
CA VAL A 350 -5.78 -5.76 13.52
C VAL A 350 -5.29 -5.77 12.07
N GLY A 351 -4.05 -5.35 11.81
CA GLY A 351 -3.39 -5.52 10.51
C GLY A 351 -3.30 -6.99 10.11
N HIS A 352 -2.98 -7.88 11.05
CA HIS A 352 -3.05 -9.33 10.82
C HIS A 352 -4.49 -9.80 10.56
N ALA A 353 -5.46 -9.33 11.34
CA ALA A 353 -6.86 -9.62 11.07
C ALA A 353 -7.32 -9.12 9.68
N LEU A 354 -6.65 -8.09 9.13
CA LEU A 354 -6.76 -7.59 7.75
C LEU A 354 -5.92 -8.38 6.72
N LYS A 355 -5.47 -9.58 7.06
CA LYS A 355 -4.61 -10.43 6.22
C LYS A 355 -3.25 -9.81 5.84
N LEU A 356 -2.73 -8.88 6.62
CA LEU A 356 -1.36 -8.37 6.43
C LEU A 356 -0.36 -9.26 7.17
N CYS A 357 0.68 -9.69 6.47
CA CYS A 357 1.79 -10.46 7.04
C CYS A 357 2.88 -9.55 7.63
N HIS A 358 3.85 -10.16 8.32
CA HIS A 358 5.05 -9.46 8.72
C HIS A 358 5.91 -9.09 7.52
N ILE A 359 6.39 -7.84 7.47
CA ILE A 359 7.15 -7.33 6.32
C ILE A 359 8.54 -7.98 6.17
N ASP A 360 9.03 -8.59 7.23
CA ASP A 360 10.33 -9.23 7.41
C ASP A 360 10.25 -10.77 7.45
N GLU A 361 9.06 -11.36 7.28
CA GLU A 361 8.81 -12.81 7.44
C GLU A 361 9.65 -13.70 6.50
N LYS A 362 10.06 -13.16 5.35
CA LYS A 362 10.70 -13.94 4.27
C LYS A 362 12.20 -13.78 4.15
N VAL A 363 12.79 -12.83 4.87
CA VAL A 363 14.17 -12.42 4.57
C VAL A 363 15.10 -13.01 5.63
N ALA A 364 15.36 -14.31 5.48
CA ALA A 364 16.34 -15.04 6.26
C ALA A 364 17.67 -15.14 5.47
N PRO A 365 18.84 -14.95 6.11
CA PRO A 365 19.03 -14.65 7.53
C PRO A 365 18.64 -13.21 7.89
N ARG A 366 18.34 -12.96 9.18
CA ARG A 366 17.89 -11.65 9.71
C ARG A 366 18.80 -10.47 9.31
N GLU A 367 20.08 -10.74 9.01
CA GLU A 367 21.05 -9.74 8.52
C GLU A 367 20.71 -9.17 7.14
N SER A 368 19.85 -9.86 6.38
CA SER A 368 19.38 -9.43 5.07
C SER A 368 17.99 -8.77 5.13
N ALA A 369 17.39 -8.66 6.32
CA ALA A 369 15.96 -8.36 6.47
C ALA A 369 15.55 -7.06 5.77
N PHE A 370 14.43 -7.10 5.06
CA PHE A 370 13.86 -5.90 4.43
C PHE A 370 13.33 -4.96 5.52
N THR A 371 14.16 -4.02 5.97
CA THR A 371 13.89 -3.16 7.14
C THR A 371 13.06 -1.93 6.80
N ALA A 372 11.85 -2.10 6.26
CA ALA A 372 10.95 -0.96 6.05
C ALA A 372 10.36 -0.44 7.37
N MET A 373 10.13 0.86 7.49
CA MET A 373 9.34 1.39 8.61
C MET A 373 7.88 0.92 8.44
N SER A 374 7.37 0.17 9.43
CA SER A 374 6.07 -0.48 9.33
C SER A 374 5.54 -0.84 10.70
N ILE A 375 4.23 -0.71 10.88
CA ILE A 375 3.55 -1.28 12.04
C ILE A 375 3.54 -2.81 11.96
N MET A 376 3.64 -3.40 10.78
CA MET A 376 3.61 -4.85 10.52
C MET A 376 5.00 -5.51 10.57
N ARG A 377 5.91 -5.08 11.44
CA ARG A 377 7.20 -5.78 11.68
C ARG A 377 7.00 -6.99 12.59
N GLY A 378 7.69 -8.09 12.32
CA GLY A 378 7.59 -9.32 13.10
C GLY A 378 8.17 -9.24 14.50
N GLN A 379 9.16 -8.38 14.71
CA GLN A 379 9.64 -8.07 16.06
C GLN A 379 8.78 -6.97 16.69
N HIS A 380 8.02 -7.32 17.72
CA HIS A 380 7.14 -6.39 18.44
C HIS A 380 7.87 -5.19 19.06
N SER A 381 9.17 -5.31 19.41
CA SER A 381 10.00 -4.18 19.85
C SER A 381 10.20 -3.12 18.77
N ASP A 382 10.03 -3.51 17.50
CA ASP A 382 10.45 -2.73 16.35
C ASP A 382 9.28 -2.22 15.51
N ILE A 383 8.03 -2.63 15.81
CA ILE A 383 6.84 -2.10 15.13
C ILE A 383 6.84 -0.57 15.20
N ASN A 384 6.28 0.10 14.21
CA ASN A 384 6.11 1.54 14.28
C ASN A 384 4.89 1.91 15.17
N ASP A 385 4.91 3.08 15.81
CA ASP A 385 3.80 3.51 16.67
C ASP A 385 2.53 3.87 15.89
N THR A 386 2.64 4.05 14.57
CA THR A 386 1.55 4.43 13.66
C THR A 386 1.59 3.61 12.36
N ILE A 387 0.45 3.54 11.67
CA ILE A 387 0.36 2.95 10.32
C ILE A 387 1.14 3.81 9.32
N THR A 388 2.20 3.26 8.75
CA THR A 388 3.11 3.96 7.83
C THR A 388 2.55 4.01 6.41
N LEU A 389 3.22 4.74 5.51
CA LEU A 389 2.84 4.69 4.10
C LEU A 389 3.00 3.27 3.55
N TYR A 390 4.04 2.53 3.95
CA TYR A 390 4.28 1.16 3.49
C TYR A 390 3.15 0.20 3.90
N ASP A 391 2.64 0.34 5.12
CA ASP A 391 1.49 -0.42 5.61
C ASP A 391 0.23 -0.12 4.77
N LYS A 392 0.03 1.16 4.42
CA LYS A 392 -1.09 1.58 3.56
C LYS A 392 -1.01 0.94 2.17
N LEU A 393 0.19 0.88 1.57
CA LEU A 393 0.37 0.19 0.28
C LEU A 393 0.08 -1.29 0.41
N SER A 394 0.55 -1.90 1.49
CA SER A 394 0.40 -3.33 1.76
C SER A 394 -1.09 -3.70 1.83
N LEU A 395 -1.88 -2.87 2.52
CA LEU A 395 -3.33 -3.03 2.59
C LEU A 395 -4.02 -2.86 1.24
N LYS A 396 -3.66 -1.81 0.48
CA LYS A 396 -4.19 -1.60 -0.88
C LYS A 396 -3.84 -2.76 -1.81
N LYS A 397 -2.60 -3.25 -1.77
CA LYS A 397 -2.18 -4.39 -2.58
C LYS A 397 -2.96 -5.66 -2.23
N LYS A 398 -3.27 -5.87 -0.95
CA LYS A 398 -4.04 -7.05 -0.51
C LYS A 398 -5.50 -6.99 -0.93
N TRP A 399 -6.16 -5.83 -0.79
CA TRP A 399 -7.62 -5.76 -0.90
C TRP A 399 -8.15 -4.99 -2.12
N GLY A 400 -7.32 -4.21 -2.80
CA GLY A 400 -7.69 -3.32 -3.92
C GLY A 400 -7.49 -1.85 -3.57
#